data_AF-A0A354M4W1-F1
#
_entry.id   AF-A0A354M4W1-F1
#
_cell.length_a   1.000
_cell.length_b   1.000
_cell.length_c   1.000
_cell.angle_alpha   90.00
_cell.angle_beta   90.00
_cell.angle_gamma   90.00
#
_symmetry.space_group_name_H-M   'P 1'
#
loop_
_entity.id
_entity.type
_entity.pdbx_description
1 polymer ?
#
loop_
_entity_poly.entity_id
_entity_poly.type
_entity_poly.pdbx_seq_one_letter_code
_entity_poly.pdbx_strand_id
1 'polypeptide(L)'
;MFTQGKFMGYYWGVGAFLSRHPNGGIPGGFFVNGETNSIWVWDFLNKKWIDSNRVEGPLQGVVDDPATFEPNAKLGIKTTYLYLSNKPGNITFANFLNAGVPIEVSTETNAVIMLFWNGDYWETSVVPIYGDVSDKADKDLTNVTDED
;
A
#
# COMPACT_ATOMS: atom_id res chain seq x y z
N MET A 1 27.00 -7.95 27.18
CA MET A 1 25.54 -7.94 27.41
C MET A 1 24.94 -7.10 26.29
N PHE A 2 24.32 -7.71 25.28
CA PHE A 2 23.73 -6.95 24.18
C PHE A 2 22.33 -6.48 24.61
N THR A 3 22.18 -5.18 24.82
CA THR A 3 20.90 -4.50 25.08
C THR A 3 20.08 -4.45 23.79
N GLN A 4 19.47 -5.57 23.44
CA GLN A 4 18.53 -5.66 22.32
C GLN A 4 17.09 -5.67 22.85
N GLY A 5 16.15 -5.06 22.12
CA GLY A 5 14.72 -5.13 22.49
C GLY A 5 14.28 -4.13 23.56
N LYS A 6 14.53 -2.81 23.41
CA LYS A 6 14.19 -1.81 24.44
C LYS A 6 12.98 -0.97 24.05
N PHE A 7 12.00 -0.86 24.94
CA PHE A 7 10.99 0.18 24.87
C PHE A 7 11.61 1.55 25.20
N MET A 8 11.49 2.50 24.27
CA MET A 8 12.17 3.79 24.35
C MET A 8 11.25 4.94 24.82
N GLY A 9 9.95 4.66 24.99
CA GLY A 9 8.96 5.58 25.56
C GLY A 9 7.79 5.91 24.64
N TYR A 10 6.98 6.86 25.09
CA TYR A 10 5.90 7.47 24.30
C TYR A 10 6.34 8.85 23.82
N TYR A 11 6.13 9.15 22.54
CA TYR A 11 6.47 10.42 21.92
C TYR A 11 5.35 10.82 20.98
N TRP A 12 5.05 12.11 20.87
CA TRP A 12 3.99 12.56 19.97
C TRP A 12 4.28 12.20 18.51
N GLY A 13 5.53 12.14 18.06
CA GLY A 13 5.89 11.70 16.71
C GLY A 13 7.38 11.38 16.57
N VAL A 14 7.82 10.92 15.39
CA VAL A 14 9.23 10.60 15.10
C VAL A 14 10.16 11.79 15.35
N GLY A 15 9.75 13.01 14.99
CA GLY A 15 10.56 14.21 15.24
C GLY A 15 10.81 14.44 16.73
N ALA A 16 9.77 14.31 17.57
CA ALA A 16 9.87 14.42 19.02
C ALA A 16 10.76 13.31 19.60
N PHE A 17 10.65 12.09 19.09
CA PHE A 17 11.54 10.99 19.45
C PHE A 17 13.01 11.30 19.10
N LEU A 18 13.30 11.68 17.85
CA LEU A 18 14.65 11.93 17.36
C LEU A 18 15.32 13.13 18.05
N SER A 19 14.54 14.10 18.55
CA SER A 19 15.09 15.21 19.35
C SER A 19 15.77 14.74 20.65
N ARG A 20 15.32 13.60 21.21
CA ARG A 20 15.91 12.99 22.43
C ARG A 20 16.83 11.81 22.12
N HIS A 21 16.67 11.21 20.94
CA HIS A 21 17.45 10.06 20.45
C HIS A 21 18.05 10.38 19.07
N PRO A 22 19.00 11.33 18.98
CA PRO A 22 19.48 11.85 17.70
C PRO A 22 20.23 10.81 16.86
N ASN A 23 20.74 9.75 17.49
CA ASN A 23 21.45 8.67 16.82
C ASN A 23 20.51 7.58 16.26
N GLY A 24 19.18 7.81 16.28
CA GLY A 24 18.19 6.84 15.81
C GLY A 24 17.90 5.76 16.85
N GLY A 25 17.73 4.51 16.39
CA GLY A 25 17.34 3.39 17.25
C GLY A 25 18.47 2.41 17.56
N ILE A 26 18.25 1.62 18.61
CA ILE A 26 19.05 0.45 18.94
C ILE A 26 18.41 -0.81 18.34
N PRO A 27 19.17 -1.88 18.04
CA PRO A 27 18.58 -3.13 17.53
C PRO A 27 17.40 -3.63 18.39
N GLY A 28 16.24 -3.82 17.77
CA GLY A 28 15.01 -4.21 18.46
C GLY A 28 14.38 -3.10 19.33
N GLY A 29 14.89 -1.88 19.27
CA GLY A 29 14.29 -0.73 19.96
C GLY A 29 12.93 -0.38 19.35
N PHE A 30 11.99 0.03 20.19
CA PHE A 30 10.67 0.49 19.74
C PHE A 30 10.11 1.58 20.65
N PHE A 31 9.22 2.42 20.13
CA PHE A 31 8.53 3.46 20.88
C PHE A 31 7.05 3.56 20.45
N VAL A 32 6.20 4.18 21.26
CA VAL A 32 4.81 4.47 20.89
C VAL A 32 4.73 5.89 20.32
N ASN A 33 4.23 6.00 19.10
CA ASN A 33 3.97 7.26 18.42
C ASN A 33 2.51 7.70 18.69
N GLY A 34 2.36 8.86 19.33
CA GLY A 34 1.07 9.45 19.69
C GLY A 34 0.26 10.01 18.52
N GLU A 35 0.93 10.57 17.51
CA GLU A 35 0.33 11.12 16.30
C GLU A 35 -0.30 10.01 15.45
N THR A 36 0.36 8.87 15.35
CA THR A 36 -0.11 7.73 14.54
C THR A 36 -0.86 6.67 15.34
N ASN A 37 -0.86 6.80 16.68
CA ASN A 37 -1.35 5.81 17.64
C ASN A 37 -0.87 4.39 17.31
N SER A 38 0.45 4.25 17.07
CA SER A 38 1.07 2.99 16.66
C SER A 38 2.42 2.77 17.32
N ILE A 39 2.90 1.52 17.28
CA ILE A 39 4.26 1.19 17.71
C ILE A 39 5.19 1.43 16.52
N TRP A 40 6.30 2.11 16.75
CA TRP A 40 7.36 2.26 15.76
C TRP A 40 8.57 1.45 16.19
N VAL A 41 9.07 0.59 15.31
CA VAL A 41 10.16 -0.36 15.56
C VAL A 41 11.38 0.05 14.75
N TRP A 42 12.57 -0.05 15.35
CA TRP A 42 13.81 0.23 14.66
C TRP A 42 14.20 -0.92 13.75
N ASP A 43 14.21 -0.66 12.46
CA ASP A 43 14.82 -1.53 11.48
C ASP A 43 16.33 -1.33 11.52
N PHE A 44 17.00 -2.29 12.17
CA PHE A 44 18.45 -2.24 12.35
C PHE A 44 19.22 -2.41 11.04
N LEU A 45 18.66 -3.11 10.05
CA LEU A 45 19.33 -3.38 8.78
C LEU A 45 19.29 -2.13 7.90
N ASN A 46 18.11 -1.52 7.76
CA ASN A 46 17.91 -0.34 6.91
C ASN A 46 18.09 1.00 7.62
N LYS A 47 18.42 0.98 8.93
CA LYS A 47 18.67 2.17 9.77
C LYS A 47 17.53 3.18 9.74
N LYS A 48 16.29 2.70 9.89
CA LYS A 48 15.09 3.54 9.88
C LYS A 48 14.07 3.10 10.91
N TRP A 49 13.19 4.02 11.29
CA TRP A 49 12.03 3.70 12.11
C TRP A 49 10.86 3.29 11.22
N ILE A 50 10.30 2.11 11.47
CA ILE A 50 9.14 1.58 10.75
C ILE A 50 7.93 1.65 11.66
N ASP A 51 6.84 2.22 11.16
CA ASP A 51 5.54 2.12 11.79
C ASP A 51 5.02 0.67 11.68
N SER A 52 4.92 -0.04 12.80
CA SER A 52 4.50 -1.45 12.81
C SER A 52 3.09 -1.67 12.30
N ASN A 53 2.26 -0.63 12.32
CA ASN A 53 0.89 -0.70 11.80
C ASN A 53 0.84 -0.38 10.30
N ARG A 54 1.97 -0.01 9.70
CA ARG A 54 2.12 0.39 8.29
C ARG A 54 3.41 -0.21 7.76
N VAL A 55 3.41 -1.54 7.66
CA VAL A 55 4.52 -2.31 7.09
C VAL A 55 4.84 -1.74 5.72
N GLU A 56 6.11 -1.43 5.48
CA GLU A 56 6.53 -0.82 4.23
C GLU A 56 6.32 -1.79 3.07
N GLY A 57 5.28 -1.50 2.30
CA GLY A 57 4.99 -2.01 0.98
C GLY A 57 3.83 -1.17 0.48
N PRO A 58 3.98 -0.38 -0.60
CA PRO A 58 2.90 0.50 -1.00
C PRO A 58 1.70 -0.34 -1.46
N LEU A 59 1.89 -1.56 -1.98
CA LEU A 59 0.78 -2.42 -2.37
C LEU A 59 -0.08 -2.86 -1.18
N GLN A 60 -1.28 -2.28 -1.08
CA GLN A 60 -2.29 -2.60 -0.07
C GLN A 60 -3.32 -3.63 -0.55
N GLY A 61 -3.41 -3.85 -1.87
CA GLY A 61 -4.31 -4.87 -2.41
C GLY A 61 -4.64 -4.70 -3.88
N VAL A 62 -5.57 -5.53 -4.34
CA VAL A 62 -6.17 -5.50 -5.67
C VAL A 62 -7.63 -5.07 -5.52
N VAL A 63 -8.05 -4.08 -6.30
CA VAL A 63 -9.45 -3.65 -6.44
C VAL A 63 -10.20 -4.73 -7.21
N ASP A 64 -11.27 -5.24 -6.64
CA ASP A 64 -12.20 -6.18 -7.25
C ASP A 64 -13.31 -5.46 -8.02
N ASP A 65 -13.93 -4.45 -7.43
CA ASP A 65 -14.96 -3.63 -8.03
C ASP A 65 -14.67 -2.11 -7.88
N PRO A 66 -14.33 -1.40 -8.98
CA PRO A 66 -14.08 0.04 -8.98
C PRO A 66 -15.25 0.89 -8.45
N ALA A 67 -16.49 0.41 -8.56
CA ALA A 67 -17.67 1.16 -8.16
C ALA A 67 -17.91 1.15 -6.65
N THR A 68 -17.40 0.15 -5.93
CA THR A 68 -17.74 -0.09 -4.52
C THR A 68 -16.52 -0.19 -3.60
N PHE A 69 -15.33 -0.50 -4.12
CA PHE A 69 -14.12 -0.66 -3.32
C PHE A 69 -13.78 0.61 -2.53
N GLU A 70 -13.49 0.48 -1.24
CA GLU A 70 -13.10 1.59 -0.36
C GLU A 70 -11.58 1.55 -0.07
N PRO A 71 -10.79 2.51 -0.58
CA PRO A 71 -9.36 2.54 -0.30
C PRO A 71 -9.05 3.07 1.11
N ASN A 72 -8.07 2.48 1.77
CA ASN A 72 -7.57 2.92 3.07
C ASN A 72 -6.42 3.94 2.91
N ALA A 73 -6.71 5.08 2.28
CA ALA A 73 -5.75 6.17 2.16
C ALA A 73 -5.68 6.99 3.44
N LYS A 74 -4.46 7.35 3.85
CA LYS A 74 -4.20 8.19 5.03
C LYS A 74 -3.17 9.26 4.67
N LEU A 75 -3.36 10.48 5.19
CA LEU A 75 -2.45 11.60 4.95
C LEU A 75 -1.01 11.23 5.34
N GLY A 76 -0.05 11.55 4.47
CA GLY A 76 1.37 11.28 4.63
C GLY A 76 1.80 9.81 4.48
N ILE A 77 0.87 8.88 4.24
CA ILE A 77 1.17 7.44 4.18
C ILE A 77 0.96 6.96 2.76
N LYS A 78 2.04 6.57 2.09
CA LYS A 78 1.98 6.06 0.71
C LYS A 78 1.21 4.74 0.63
N THR A 79 0.40 4.59 -0.40
CA THR A 79 -0.46 3.42 -0.62
C THR A 79 -0.69 3.20 -2.10
N THR A 80 -0.75 1.94 -2.52
CA THR A 80 -0.97 1.50 -3.89
C THR A 80 -2.02 0.42 -3.91
N TYR A 81 -2.96 0.54 -4.84
CA TYR A 81 -3.86 -0.52 -5.22
C TYR A 81 -3.65 -0.85 -6.71
N LEU A 82 -3.94 -2.10 -7.08
CA LEU A 82 -3.94 -2.53 -8.48
C LEU A 82 -5.37 -2.85 -8.91
N TYR A 83 -5.70 -2.60 -10.17
CA TYR A 83 -6.93 -3.07 -10.78
C TYR A 83 -6.60 -3.74 -12.12
N LEU A 84 -7.23 -4.88 -12.39
CA LEU A 84 -7.11 -5.57 -13.66
C LEU A 84 -8.35 -5.28 -14.51
N SER A 85 -8.18 -4.42 -15.52
CA SER A 85 -9.22 -4.24 -16.54
C SER A 85 -9.11 -5.37 -17.56
N ASN A 86 -10.20 -6.11 -17.75
CA ASN A 86 -10.29 -7.23 -18.69
C ASN A 86 -10.96 -6.86 -20.02
N LYS A 87 -11.20 -5.56 -20.26
CA LYS A 87 -11.75 -5.03 -21.51
C LYS A 87 -11.40 -3.56 -21.70
N PRO A 88 -11.44 -3.05 -22.95
CA PRO A 88 -11.39 -1.62 -23.21
C PRO A 88 -12.59 -0.90 -22.57
N GLY A 89 -12.39 0.35 -22.17
CA GLY A 89 -13.47 1.22 -21.69
C GLY A 89 -13.02 2.23 -20.65
N ASN A 90 -13.99 3.01 -20.20
CA ASN A 90 -13.82 3.96 -19.11
C ASN A 90 -14.17 3.28 -17.80
N ILE A 91 -13.28 3.38 -16.83
CA ILE A 91 -13.44 2.86 -15.47
C ILE A 91 -13.44 4.06 -14.52
N THR A 92 -14.47 4.15 -13.69
CA THR A 92 -14.59 5.14 -12.63
C THR A 92 -14.36 4.44 -11.30
N PHE A 93 -13.36 4.89 -10.55
CA PHE A 93 -13.04 4.42 -9.22
C PHE A 93 -13.75 5.31 -8.20
N ALA A 94 -14.98 4.94 -7.83
CA ALA A 94 -15.95 5.83 -7.17
C ALA A 94 -15.44 6.41 -5.84
N ASN A 95 -14.67 5.65 -5.07
CA ASN A 95 -14.18 6.05 -3.75
C ASN A 95 -12.70 6.47 -3.75
N PHE A 96 -12.04 6.48 -4.90
CA PHE A 96 -10.69 7.02 -5.06
C PHE A 96 -10.83 8.49 -5.43
N LEU A 97 -10.79 9.37 -4.42
CA LEU A 97 -11.18 10.77 -4.58
C LEU A 97 -9.98 11.72 -4.53
N ASN A 98 -9.87 12.60 -5.53
CA ASN A 98 -9.02 13.79 -5.49
C ASN A 98 -9.89 15.02 -5.32
N ALA A 99 -9.75 15.71 -4.18
CA ALA A 99 -10.58 16.87 -3.84
C ALA A 99 -12.10 16.62 -3.98
N GLY A 100 -12.54 15.39 -3.65
CA GLY A 100 -13.94 14.97 -3.75
C GLY A 100 -14.39 14.48 -5.13
N VAL A 101 -13.49 14.46 -6.13
CA VAL A 101 -13.78 13.99 -7.48
C VAL A 101 -13.21 12.58 -7.67
N PRO A 102 -14.01 11.60 -8.14
CA PRO A 102 -13.53 10.26 -8.45
C PRO A 102 -12.45 10.21 -9.53
N ILE A 103 -11.53 9.26 -9.39
CA ILE A 103 -10.56 8.93 -10.44
C ILE A 103 -11.27 8.22 -11.59
N GLU A 104 -11.05 8.72 -12.80
CA GLU A 104 -11.49 8.09 -14.05
C GLU A 104 -10.28 7.72 -14.90
N VAL A 105 -10.28 6.49 -15.41
CA VAL A 105 -9.21 5.96 -16.27
C VAL A 105 -9.84 5.32 -17.49
N SER A 106 -9.31 5.61 -18.67
CA SER A 106 -9.73 4.99 -19.93
C SER A 106 -8.67 4.01 -20.41
N THR A 107 -9.08 2.83 -20.85
CA THR A 107 -8.18 1.82 -21.41
C THR A 107 -8.63 1.41 -22.81
N GLU A 108 -7.68 1.24 -23.72
CA GLU A 108 -7.94 0.78 -25.10
C GLU A 108 -7.87 -0.75 -25.24
N THR A 109 -7.28 -1.43 -24.24
CA THR A 109 -7.10 -2.87 -24.17
C THR A 109 -7.39 -3.35 -22.74
N ASN A 110 -7.19 -4.64 -22.50
CA ASN A 110 -6.95 -5.13 -21.14
C ASN A 110 -5.76 -4.37 -20.55
N ALA A 111 -5.77 -4.09 -19.26
CA ALA A 111 -4.72 -3.29 -18.64
C ALA A 111 -4.59 -3.58 -17.15
N VAL A 112 -3.37 -3.43 -16.65
CA VAL A 112 -3.11 -3.25 -15.22
C VAL A 112 -3.17 -1.76 -14.93
N ILE A 113 -4.05 -1.34 -14.04
CA ILE A 113 -4.16 0.04 -13.58
C ILE A 113 -3.59 0.10 -12.16
N MET A 114 -2.61 0.97 -11.96
CA MET A 114 -2.07 1.30 -10.65
C MET A 114 -2.74 2.56 -10.13
N LEU A 115 -3.27 2.50 -8.91
CA LEU A 115 -3.82 3.63 -8.17
C LEU A 115 -2.87 3.91 -7.01
N PHE A 116 -2.11 5.00 -7.07
CA PHE A 116 -1.09 5.34 -6.09
C PHE A 116 -1.47 6.59 -5.31
N TRP A 117 -1.75 6.42 -4.02
CA TRP A 117 -1.83 7.51 -3.07
C TRP A 117 -0.43 7.90 -2.62
N ASN A 118 0.02 9.10 -2.99
CA ASN A 118 1.36 9.59 -2.69
C ASN A 118 1.52 10.12 -1.25
N GLY A 119 0.43 10.15 -0.49
CA GLY A 119 0.34 10.77 0.83
C GLY A 119 -0.59 11.99 0.87
N ASP A 120 -1.01 12.53 -0.28
CA ASP A 120 -1.82 13.75 -0.39
C ASP A 120 -2.92 13.64 -1.45
N TYR A 121 -2.63 13.01 -2.58
CA TYR A 121 -3.60 12.76 -3.65
C TYR A 121 -3.31 11.44 -4.38
N TRP A 122 -4.30 10.96 -5.14
CA TRP A 122 -4.20 9.79 -5.99
C TRP A 122 -3.58 10.13 -7.35
N GLU A 123 -2.61 9.32 -7.75
CA GLU A 123 -1.99 9.27 -9.06
C GLU A 123 -2.36 7.93 -9.73
N THR A 124 -2.37 7.91 -11.06
CA THR A 124 -2.70 6.70 -11.82
C THR A 124 -1.61 6.37 -12.83
N SER A 125 -1.36 5.08 -13.02
CA SER A 125 -0.57 4.58 -14.15
C SER A 125 -1.30 3.42 -14.81
N VAL A 126 -1.28 3.37 -16.14
CA VAL A 126 -1.97 2.35 -16.93
C VAL A 126 -0.94 1.60 -17.74
N VAL A 127 -0.88 0.29 -17.54
CA VAL A 127 -0.04 -0.62 -18.32
C VAL A 127 -0.93 -1.47 -19.20
N PRO A 128 -1.03 -1.15 -20.51
CA PRO A 128 -1.83 -1.94 -21.44
C PRO A 128 -1.24 -3.34 -21.62
N ILE A 129 -2.13 -4.31 -21.75
CA ILE A 129 -1.84 -5.71 -22.07
C ILE A 129 -2.25 -5.92 -23.53
N TYR A 130 -1.24 -6.11 -24.38
CA TYR A 130 -1.43 -6.35 -25.81
C TYR A 130 -1.39 -7.85 -26.13
N GLY A 131 -2.22 -8.27 -27.08
CA GLY A 131 -2.36 -9.65 -27.51
C GLY A 131 -3.50 -10.39 -26.83
N ASP A 132 -3.93 -11.51 -27.41
CA ASP A 132 -4.96 -12.36 -26.81
C ASP A 132 -4.36 -13.10 -25.59
N VAL A 133 -4.76 -12.68 -24.39
CA VAL A 133 -4.34 -13.32 -23.14
C VAL A 133 -4.99 -14.69 -22.94
N SER A 134 -6.03 -15.05 -23.70
CA SER A 134 -6.62 -16.38 -23.64
C SER A 134 -5.67 -17.46 -24.16
N ASP A 135 -4.78 -17.11 -25.11
CA ASP A 135 -3.70 -17.99 -25.61
C ASP A 135 -2.53 -18.14 -24.63
N LYS A 136 -2.50 -17.32 -23.57
CA LYS A 136 -1.49 -17.32 -22.50
C LYS A 136 -2.01 -17.86 -21.18
N ALA A 137 -3.31 -18.14 -21.08
CA ALA A 137 -3.88 -18.84 -19.96
C ALA A 137 -3.46 -20.31 -20.08
N ASP A 138 -2.41 -20.72 -19.35
CA ASP A 138 -2.18 -22.13 -19.07
C ASP A 138 -3.42 -22.66 -18.34
N LYS A 139 -4.32 -23.28 -19.10
CA LYS A 139 -5.51 -23.96 -18.59
C LYS A 139 -5.11 -25.27 -17.92
N ASP A 140 -4.19 -25.22 -16.97
CA ASP A 140 -4.00 -26.36 -16.07
C ASP A 140 -4.96 -26.20 -14.89
N LEU A 141 -6.21 -26.58 -15.14
CA LEU A 141 -7.25 -26.76 -14.11
C LEU A 141 -7.34 -28.24 -13.69
N THR A 142 -6.35 -29.08 -14.05
CA THR A 142 -6.39 -30.53 -13.76
C THR A 142 -6.40 -30.88 -12.28
N ASN A 143 -6.17 -29.88 -11.42
CA ASN A 143 -6.11 -29.91 -9.97
C ASN A 143 -7.33 -29.24 -9.28
N VAL A 144 -8.33 -28.74 -10.03
CA VAL A 144 -9.63 -28.32 -9.47
C VAL A 144 -10.63 -29.43 -9.75
N THR A 145 -10.77 -30.36 -8.81
CA THR A 145 -11.86 -31.32 -8.81
C THR A 145 -13.11 -30.62 -8.29
N ASP A 146 -14.16 -30.57 -9.12
CA ASP A 146 -15.52 -30.26 -8.67
C ASP A 146 -15.98 -31.43 -7.78
N GLU A 147 -15.65 -31.39 -6.50
CA GLU A 147 -16.34 -32.20 -5.49
C GLU A 147 -17.53 -31.38 -4.96
N ASP A 148 -18.71 -31.70 -5.48
CA ASP A 148 -20.03 -31.38 -4.90
C ASP A 148 -20.28 -32.16 -3.59
#